data_AF-A0A9E6WIX0-F1
#
_entry.id   AF-A0A9E6WIX0-F1
#
_cell.length_a   1.000
_cell.length_b   1.000
_cell.length_c   1.000
_cell.angle_alpha   90.00
_cell.angle_beta   90.00
_cell.angle_gamma   90.00
#
_symmetry.space_group_name_H-M   'P 1'
#
loop_
_entity.id
_entity.type
_entity.pdbx_description
1 polymer ?
#
loop_
_entity_poly.entity_id
_entity_poly.type
_entity_poly.pdbx_seq_one_letter_code
_entity_poly.pdbx_strand_id
1 'polypeptide(L)'
;MGDKVRHRNMPDTRADAGAGKPKIAKGLRIAAITALGVLTAACSVSPAPFTPAELDAFAAEKRQRAIAMDQEPVTGRIDLYEAMARALKYNLDHRLEMAEIALRHAELDDGEFDMLPDLVARVDWADRSNLPFSTSLNPAGVISAVPTTSEDPGSTYANLELSWDILDFGLSYYRARQT
;
A
#
# COMPACT_ATOMS: atom_id res chain seq x y z
N MET A 1 -0.95 -28.28 81.72
CA MET A 1 0.43 -27.81 81.49
C MET A 1 0.78 -28.15 80.06
N GLY A 2 1.03 -27.15 79.21
CA GLY A 2 1.39 -27.31 77.78
C GLY A 2 0.20 -27.71 76.88
N ASP A 3 -0.05 -27.15 75.71
CA ASP A 3 0.78 -26.28 74.89
C ASP A 3 -0.13 -25.48 73.94
N LYS A 4 0.04 -24.15 73.87
CA LYS A 4 -0.70 -23.25 72.99
C LYS A 4 0.31 -22.69 71.99
N VAL A 5 0.45 -23.37 70.86
CA VAL A 5 1.35 -22.97 69.77
C VAL A 5 0.84 -21.66 69.16
N ARG A 6 1.45 -20.54 69.57
CA ARG A 6 1.27 -19.23 68.93
C ARG A 6 2.22 -19.17 67.73
N HIS A 7 1.69 -19.27 66.53
CA HIS A 7 2.42 -18.84 65.34
C HIS A 7 2.51 -17.31 65.37
N ARG A 8 3.74 -16.81 65.57
CA ARG A 8 4.08 -15.40 65.59
C ARG A 8 4.27 -14.97 64.13
N ASN A 9 3.37 -14.13 63.62
CA ASN A 9 3.47 -13.54 62.28
C ASN A 9 4.78 -12.75 62.14
N MET A 10 5.55 -13.07 61.11
CA MET A 10 6.75 -12.35 60.69
C MET A 10 6.31 -11.30 59.64
N PRO A 11 6.61 -10.01 59.80
CA PRO A 11 6.28 -9.03 58.77
C PRO A 11 7.24 -9.19 57.59
N ASP A 12 6.70 -9.58 56.44
CA ASP A 12 7.40 -9.68 55.17
C ASP A 12 7.64 -8.25 54.63
N THR A 13 8.76 -7.65 55.01
CA THR A 13 9.23 -6.39 54.41
C THR A 13 9.78 -6.68 53.02
N ARG A 14 8.90 -6.73 52.01
CA ARG A 14 9.30 -6.59 50.61
C ARG A 14 9.02 -5.16 50.17
N ALA A 15 10.12 -4.42 50.06
CA ALA A 15 10.16 -3.07 49.49
C ALA A 15 9.49 -3.06 48.10
N ASP A 16 8.41 -2.32 48.02
CA ASP A 16 7.73 -1.89 46.81
C ASP A 16 8.61 -0.88 46.06
N ALA A 17 9.56 -1.42 45.28
CA ALA A 17 10.26 -0.66 44.25
C ALA A 17 9.27 -0.31 43.12
N GLY A 18 8.66 0.87 43.23
CA GLY A 18 7.89 1.49 42.15
C GLY A 18 8.77 1.74 40.93
N ALA A 19 8.81 0.77 40.01
CA ALA A 19 9.41 0.94 38.69
C ALA A 19 8.57 1.93 37.86
N GLY A 20 9.02 3.19 37.81
CA GLY A 20 8.45 4.21 36.94
C GLY A 20 8.50 3.76 35.48
N LYS A 21 7.33 3.51 34.88
CA LYS A 21 7.21 3.21 33.44
C LYS A 21 7.73 4.42 32.65
N PRO A 22 8.67 4.25 31.70
CA PRO A 22 9.26 5.38 30.98
C PRO A 22 8.19 6.05 30.10
N LYS A 23 7.85 7.31 30.42
CA LYS A 23 6.89 8.15 29.68
C LYS A 23 7.29 8.41 28.21
N ILE A 24 8.53 8.05 27.84
CA ILE A 24 9.13 8.20 26.50
C ILE A 24 8.44 7.30 25.46
N ALA A 25 7.87 6.14 25.87
CA ALA A 25 7.24 5.19 24.96
C ALA A 25 5.89 5.65 24.38
N LYS A 26 5.17 6.57 25.05
CA LYS A 26 3.87 7.08 24.55
C LYS A 26 4.06 8.10 23.43
N GLY A 27 5.03 9.00 23.55
CA GLY A 27 5.34 10.01 22.52
C GLY A 27 5.82 9.38 21.22
N LEU A 28 6.67 8.35 21.31
CA LEU A 28 7.18 7.63 20.14
C LEU A 28 6.08 6.86 19.39
N ARG A 29 5.11 6.29 20.11
CA ARG A 29 3.95 5.58 19.49
C ARG A 29 3.02 6.54 18.75
N ILE A 30 2.74 7.71 19.33
CA ILE A 30 1.88 8.71 18.68
C ILE A 30 2.57 9.25 17.42
N ALA A 31 3.88 9.55 17.49
CA ALA A 31 4.65 9.99 16.34
C ALA A 31 4.70 8.96 15.20
N ALA A 32 4.87 7.67 15.55
CA ALA A 32 4.87 6.58 14.57
C ALA A 32 3.51 6.40 13.87
N ILE A 33 2.40 6.52 14.61
CA ILE A 33 1.05 6.42 14.03
C ILE A 33 0.77 7.60 13.09
N THR A 34 1.16 8.82 13.46
CA THR A 34 1.00 9.98 12.58
C THR A 34 1.85 9.89 11.32
N ALA A 35 3.08 9.37 11.42
CA ALA A 35 3.95 9.18 10.27
C ALA A 35 3.40 8.12 9.30
N LEU A 36 2.88 7.01 9.82
CA LEU A 36 2.28 5.96 9.01
C LEU A 36 1.00 6.45 8.31
N GLY A 37 0.17 7.24 8.99
CA GLY A 37 -1.05 7.82 8.39
C GLY A 37 -0.76 8.77 7.22
N VAL A 38 0.34 9.54 7.28
CA VAL A 38 0.78 10.40 6.17
C VAL A 38 1.27 9.57 4.99
N LEU A 39 1.98 8.47 5.24
CA LEU A 39 2.48 7.58 4.17
C LEU A 39 1.34 6.86 3.44
N THR A 40 0.28 6.45 4.14
CA THR A 40 -0.84 5.73 3.51
C THR A 40 -1.83 6.63 2.78
N ALA A 41 -1.89 7.93 3.11
CA ALA A 41 -2.76 8.88 2.41
C ALA A 41 -2.40 9.04 0.92
N ALA A 42 -1.13 8.79 0.56
CA ALA A 42 -0.65 8.84 -0.83
C ALA A 42 -1.16 7.67 -1.69
N CYS A 43 -1.44 6.51 -1.11
CA CYS A 43 -1.93 5.32 -1.82
C CYS A 43 -3.46 5.28 -1.99
N SER A 44 -4.19 6.31 -1.53
CA SER A 44 -5.65 6.37 -1.58
C SER A 44 -6.22 7.07 -2.82
N VAL A 45 -5.38 7.61 -3.71
CA VAL A 45 -5.83 8.26 -4.94
C VAL A 45 -6.04 7.20 -6.01
N SER A 46 -7.30 6.88 -6.29
CA SER A 46 -7.69 6.17 -7.49
C SER A 46 -8.06 7.22 -8.55
N PRO A 47 -7.29 7.36 -9.65
CA PRO A 47 -7.67 8.25 -10.73
C PRO A 47 -9.02 7.81 -11.31
N ALA A 48 -9.91 8.77 -11.55
CA ALA A 48 -11.18 8.50 -12.23
C ALA A 48 -10.90 8.20 -13.70
N PRO A 49 -11.52 7.16 -14.30
CA PRO A 49 -11.36 6.87 -15.71
C PRO A 49 -11.97 7.99 -16.55
N PHE A 50 -11.24 8.44 -17.57
CA PHE A 50 -11.76 9.41 -18.53
C PHE A 50 -12.93 8.81 -19.32
N THR A 51 -13.95 9.63 -19.56
CA THR A 51 -15.01 9.27 -20.52
C THR A 51 -14.48 9.41 -21.96
N PRO A 52 -15.03 8.68 -22.94
CA PRO A 52 -14.60 8.79 -24.33
C PRO A 52 -14.74 10.22 -24.89
N ALA A 53 -15.76 10.96 -24.45
CA ALA A 53 -15.96 12.36 -24.85
C ALA A 53 -14.87 13.31 -24.31
N GLU A 54 -14.39 13.08 -23.07
CA GLU A 54 -13.30 13.85 -22.48
C GLU A 54 -11.96 13.54 -23.15
N LEU A 55 -11.73 12.27 -23.54
CA LEU A 55 -10.55 11.87 -24.31
C LEU A 55 -10.53 12.54 -25.68
N ASP A 56 -11.66 12.57 -26.39
CA ASP A 56 -11.76 13.23 -27.69
C ASP A 56 -11.50 14.74 -27.59
N ALA A 57 -12.07 15.39 -26.57
CA ALA A 57 -11.84 16.81 -26.30
C ALA A 57 -10.35 17.09 -26.00
N PHE A 58 -9.73 16.27 -25.14
CA PHE A 58 -8.31 16.37 -24.80
C PHE A 58 -7.42 16.14 -26.02
N ALA A 59 -7.71 15.13 -26.84
CA ALA A 59 -6.96 14.83 -28.05
C ALA A 59 -7.08 15.96 -29.08
N ALA A 60 -8.28 16.54 -29.25
CA ALA A 60 -8.49 17.68 -30.13
C ALA A 60 -7.69 18.90 -29.68
N GLU A 61 -7.72 19.22 -28.38
CA GLU A 61 -6.95 20.33 -27.81
C GLU A 61 -5.44 20.11 -27.97
N LYS A 62 -4.94 18.90 -27.66
CA LYS A 62 -3.53 18.54 -27.84
C LYS A 62 -3.08 18.64 -29.29
N ARG A 63 -3.88 18.15 -30.25
CA ARG A 63 -3.57 18.29 -31.69
C ARG A 63 -3.51 19.75 -32.11
N GLN A 64 -4.47 20.57 -31.69
CA GLN A 64 -4.47 22.00 -32.00
C GLN A 64 -3.22 22.69 -31.45
N ARG A 65 -2.84 22.42 -30.20
CA ARG A 65 -1.59 22.97 -29.64
C ARG A 65 -0.35 22.45 -30.36
N ALA A 66 -0.28 21.17 -30.71
CA ALA A 66 0.86 20.57 -31.39
C ALA A 66 1.09 21.17 -32.80
N ILE A 67 0.01 21.54 -33.49
CA ILE A 67 0.06 22.20 -34.80
C ILE A 67 0.36 23.70 -34.67
N ALA A 68 -0.22 24.37 -33.67
CA ALA A 68 -0.22 25.84 -33.57
C ALA A 68 0.98 26.46 -32.84
N MET A 69 1.64 25.74 -31.93
CA MET A 69 2.53 26.39 -30.95
C MET A 69 3.81 27.04 -31.51
N ASP A 70 4.30 26.64 -32.69
CA ASP A 70 5.65 27.07 -33.12
C ASP A 70 5.75 27.51 -34.59
N GLN A 71 4.65 27.56 -35.35
CA GLN A 71 4.71 27.93 -36.76
C GLN A 71 4.80 29.43 -36.98
N GLU A 72 5.88 29.88 -37.61
CA GLU A 72 6.04 31.29 -37.98
C GLU A 72 5.03 31.69 -39.06
N PRO A 73 4.21 32.75 -38.87
CA PRO A 73 3.18 33.14 -39.83
C PRO A 73 3.74 33.39 -41.23
N VAL A 74 3.01 32.95 -42.26
CA VAL A 74 3.36 33.24 -43.64
C VAL A 74 2.91 34.66 -43.97
N THR A 75 3.86 35.60 -44.03
CA THR A 75 3.59 37.03 -44.25
C THR A 75 3.83 37.48 -45.70
N GLY A 76 4.35 36.61 -46.58
CA GLY A 76 4.69 36.94 -47.96
C GLY A 76 4.85 35.72 -48.88
N ARG A 77 5.38 35.94 -50.09
CA ARG A 77 5.65 34.87 -51.06
C ARG A 77 6.82 34.00 -50.56
N ILE A 78 6.62 32.68 -50.55
CA ILE A 78 7.60 31.70 -50.07
C ILE A 78 8.49 31.25 -51.25
N ASP A 79 9.81 31.32 -51.08
CA ASP A 79 10.78 30.75 -52.02
C ASP A 79 10.94 29.23 -51.80
N LEU A 80 11.39 28.48 -52.81
CA LEU A 80 11.50 27.02 -52.74
C LEU A 80 12.37 26.56 -51.54
N TYR A 81 13.49 27.24 -51.29
CA TYR A 81 14.37 26.93 -50.16
C TYR A 81 13.70 27.18 -48.82
N GLU A 82 12.90 28.25 -48.71
CA GLU A 82 12.13 28.56 -47.50
C GLU A 82 11.04 27.51 -47.27
N ALA A 83 10.34 27.07 -48.33
CA ALA A 83 9.34 26.02 -48.25
C ALA A 83 9.94 24.70 -47.75
N MET A 84 11.11 24.29 -48.29
CA MET A 84 11.82 23.09 -47.85
C MET A 84 12.29 23.19 -46.40
N ALA A 85 12.84 24.35 -45.99
CA ALA A 85 13.27 24.58 -44.62
C ALA A 85 12.10 24.53 -43.63
N ARG A 86 10.94 25.12 -43.99
CA ARG A 86 9.71 25.07 -43.17
C ARG A 86 9.14 23.65 -43.10
N ALA A 87 9.16 22.88 -44.20
CA ALA A 87 8.69 21.51 -44.22
C ALA A 87 9.52 20.59 -43.31
N LEU A 88 10.84 20.82 -43.22
CA LEU A 88 11.72 20.09 -42.30
C LEU A 88 11.57 20.60 -40.85
N LYS A 89 11.52 21.92 -40.64
CA LYS A 89 11.47 22.54 -39.31
C LYS A 89 10.15 22.31 -38.57
N TYR A 90 9.02 22.26 -39.29
CA TYR A 90 7.69 22.08 -38.72
C TYR A 90 7.09 20.72 -39.07
N ASN A 91 7.96 19.72 -39.25
CA ASN A 91 7.53 18.37 -39.56
C ASN A 91 6.74 17.77 -38.38
N LEU A 92 5.44 17.55 -38.60
CA LEU A 92 4.55 16.96 -37.58
C LEU A 92 4.85 15.48 -37.37
N ASP A 93 5.26 14.77 -38.42
CA ASP A 93 5.56 13.33 -38.37
C ASP A 93 6.74 13.03 -37.44
N HIS A 94 7.78 13.88 -37.44
CA HIS A 94 8.89 13.75 -36.50
C HIS A 94 8.40 13.93 -35.05
N ARG A 95 7.54 14.92 -34.77
CA ARG A 95 7.00 15.10 -33.42
C ARG A 95 6.11 13.92 -33.01
N LEU A 96 5.39 13.35 -33.96
CA LEU A 96 4.59 12.14 -33.75
C LEU A 96 5.50 10.95 -33.39
N GLU A 97 6.56 10.72 -34.16
CA GLU A 97 7.54 9.68 -33.90
C GLU A 97 8.17 9.82 -32.50
N MET A 98 8.53 11.04 -32.09
CA MET A 98 9.07 11.28 -30.73
C MET A 98 8.03 11.00 -29.64
N ALA A 99 6.76 11.33 -29.87
CA ALA A 99 5.68 11.02 -28.93
C ALA A 99 5.41 9.51 -28.85
N GLU A 100 5.49 8.79 -29.97
CA GLU A 100 5.39 7.32 -30.02
C GLU A 100 6.55 6.64 -29.31
N ILE A 101 7.75 7.19 -29.42
CA ILE A 101 8.93 6.71 -28.66
C ILE A 101 8.70 6.93 -27.15
N ALA A 102 8.23 8.12 -26.75
CA ALA A 102 7.93 8.41 -25.35
C ALA A 102 6.83 7.49 -24.77
N LEU A 103 5.80 7.17 -25.56
CA LEU A 103 4.77 6.22 -25.17
C LEU A 103 5.36 4.82 -24.94
N ARG A 104 6.16 4.32 -25.89
CA ARG A 104 6.84 3.03 -25.76
C ARG A 104 7.78 2.98 -24.56
N HIS A 105 8.42 4.09 -24.21
CA HIS A 105 9.21 4.19 -22.99
C HIS A 105 8.36 4.12 -21.73
N ALA A 106 7.23 4.84 -21.68
CA ALA A 106 6.32 4.77 -20.54
C ALA A 106 5.76 3.36 -20.31
N GLU A 107 5.50 2.61 -21.39
CA GLU A 107 5.08 1.20 -21.31
C GLU A 107 6.19 0.28 -20.74
N LEU A 108 7.47 0.61 -20.96
CA LEU A 108 8.59 -0.14 -20.38
C LEU A 108 8.77 0.15 -18.90
N ASP A 109 8.60 1.41 -18.48
CA ASP A 109 8.69 1.82 -17.07
C ASP A 109 7.63 1.10 -16.21
N ASP A 110 6.40 0.89 -16.74
CA ASP A 110 5.37 0.08 -16.08
C ASP A 110 5.86 -1.37 -15.84
N GLY A 111 6.60 -1.94 -16.80
CA GLY A 111 7.22 -3.26 -16.68
C GLY A 111 8.36 -3.33 -15.65
N GLU A 112 9.00 -2.21 -15.30
CA GLU A 112 9.96 -2.15 -14.19
C GLU A 112 9.27 -2.22 -12.82
N PHE A 113 8.07 -1.66 -12.69
CA PHE A 113 7.29 -1.75 -11.44
C PHE A 113 6.76 -3.17 -11.20
N ASP A 114 6.42 -3.92 -12.25
CA ASP A 114 6.07 -5.34 -12.17
C ASP A 114 7.24 -6.23 -11.66
N MET A 115 8.48 -5.73 -11.66
CA MET A 115 9.64 -6.48 -11.13
C MET A 115 9.72 -6.45 -9.60
N LEU A 116 8.96 -5.58 -8.94
CA LEU A 116 8.98 -5.42 -7.49
C LEU A 116 8.13 -6.51 -6.82
N PRO A 117 8.50 -6.96 -5.61
CA PRO A 117 7.68 -7.90 -4.86
C PRO A 117 6.38 -7.25 -4.43
N ASP A 118 5.27 -7.94 -4.65
CA ASP A 118 3.98 -7.53 -4.13
C ASP A 118 3.95 -7.72 -2.62
N LEU A 119 3.59 -6.66 -1.90
CA LEU A 119 3.42 -6.66 -0.45
C LEU A 119 1.97 -6.40 -0.09
N VAL A 120 1.29 -7.42 0.44
CA VAL A 120 -0.11 -7.35 0.85
C VAL A 120 -0.20 -7.41 2.37
N ALA A 121 -0.79 -6.39 2.99
CA ALA A 121 -1.07 -6.35 4.42
C ALA A 121 -2.57 -6.54 4.68
N ARG A 122 -2.93 -7.54 5.49
CA ARG A 122 -4.32 -7.83 5.89
C ARG A 122 -4.43 -7.77 7.41
N VAL A 123 -5.47 -7.09 7.90
CA VAL A 123 -5.82 -7.06 9.32
C VAL A 123 -7.29 -7.43 9.45
N ASP A 124 -7.54 -8.54 10.13
CA ASP A 124 -8.88 -9.07 10.39
C ASP A 124 -9.18 -8.99 11.89
N TRP A 125 -10.33 -8.43 12.25
CA TRP A 125 -10.80 -8.34 13.61
C TRP A 125 -12.15 -9.05 13.74
N ALA A 126 -12.23 -10.02 14.64
CA ALA A 126 -13.45 -10.78 14.89
C ALA A 126 -13.75 -10.83 16.39
N ASP A 127 -14.95 -10.38 16.75
CA ASP A 127 -15.51 -10.42 18.10
C ASP A 127 -16.77 -11.29 18.07
N ARG A 128 -16.82 -12.32 18.93
CA ARG A 128 -17.93 -13.28 18.99
C ARG A 128 -18.78 -13.02 20.24
N SER A 129 -20.02 -12.62 20.01
CA SER A 129 -21.00 -12.38 21.09
C SER A 129 -21.63 -13.67 21.65
N ASN A 130 -21.51 -14.81 20.96
CA ASN A 130 -22.05 -16.08 21.41
C ASN A 130 -20.92 -17.11 21.62
N LEU A 131 -20.52 -17.29 22.87
CA LEU A 131 -19.55 -18.29 23.28
C LEU A 131 -20.20 -19.67 23.31
N PRO A 132 -19.65 -20.70 22.64
CA PRO A 132 -20.19 -22.05 22.75
C PRO A 132 -19.98 -22.57 24.17
N PHE A 133 -21.09 -22.83 24.85
CA PHE A 133 -21.10 -23.45 26.17
C PHE A 133 -21.21 -24.96 26.00
N SER A 134 -20.23 -25.70 26.53
CA SER A 134 -20.25 -27.16 26.54
C SER A 134 -20.47 -27.66 27.96
N THR A 135 -21.27 -28.72 28.08
CA THR A 135 -21.54 -29.38 29.35
C THR A 135 -20.88 -30.75 29.34
N SER A 136 -20.00 -31.01 30.30
CA SER A 136 -19.33 -32.30 30.43
C SER A 136 -20.23 -33.32 31.15
N LEU A 137 -20.18 -34.58 30.71
CA LEU A 137 -20.80 -35.73 31.35
C LEU A 137 -19.72 -36.53 32.08
N ASN A 138 -19.89 -36.81 33.37
CA ASN A 138 -18.98 -37.69 34.07
C ASN A 138 -19.31 -39.18 33.78
N PRO A 139 -18.38 -40.12 34.03
CA PRO A 139 -18.64 -41.55 33.82
C PRO A 139 -19.78 -42.15 34.66
N ALA A 140 -20.26 -41.43 35.68
CA ALA A 140 -21.41 -41.79 36.49
C ALA A 140 -22.76 -41.29 35.92
N GLY A 141 -22.74 -40.69 34.72
CA GLY A 141 -23.95 -40.20 34.03
C GLY A 141 -24.49 -38.87 34.56
N VAL A 142 -23.74 -38.17 35.42
CA VAL A 142 -24.13 -36.86 35.96
C VAL A 142 -23.61 -35.76 35.02
N ILE A 143 -24.54 -34.92 34.58
CA ILE A 143 -24.27 -33.73 33.77
C ILE A 143 -23.76 -32.62 34.70
N SER A 144 -22.65 -31.97 34.35
CA SER A 144 -22.13 -30.82 35.11
C SER A 144 -23.16 -29.67 35.09
N ALA A 145 -23.51 -29.14 36.27
CA ALA A 145 -24.47 -28.03 36.38
C ALA A 145 -23.91 -26.66 35.94
N VAL A 146 -22.58 -26.57 35.81
CA VAL A 146 -21.90 -25.36 35.37
C VAL A 146 -21.41 -25.56 33.94
N PRO A 147 -22.02 -24.90 32.94
CA PRO A 147 -21.52 -24.92 31.58
C PRO A 147 -20.16 -24.22 31.52
N THR A 148 -19.19 -24.85 30.87
CA THR A 148 -17.85 -24.29 30.69
C THR A 148 -17.66 -23.88 29.24
N THR A 149 -17.08 -22.70 29.02
CA THR A 149 -16.58 -22.28 27.71
C THR A 149 -15.06 -22.42 27.70
N SER A 150 -14.50 -22.81 26.56
CA SER A 150 -13.04 -22.91 26.37
C SER A 150 -12.57 -22.17 25.12
N GLU A 151 -13.45 -21.36 24.52
CA GLU A 151 -13.11 -20.54 23.35
C GLU A 151 -12.87 -19.09 23.74
N ASP A 152 -11.85 -18.49 23.13
CA ASP A 152 -11.49 -17.09 23.34
C ASP A 152 -12.49 -16.18 22.57
N PRO A 153 -13.21 -15.26 23.24
CA PRO A 153 -14.27 -14.46 22.61
C PRO A 153 -13.77 -13.46 21.54
N GLY A 154 -12.49 -13.12 21.53
CA GLY A 154 -11.94 -12.12 20.61
C GLY A 154 -10.64 -12.59 19.98
N SER A 155 -10.54 -12.50 18.65
CA SER A 155 -9.30 -12.78 17.93
C SER A 155 -8.98 -11.65 16.97
N THR A 156 -7.73 -11.21 16.98
CA THR A 156 -7.20 -10.23 16.03
C THR A 156 -6.10 -10.92 15.24
N TYR A 157 -6.25 -10.97 13.92
CA TYR A 157 -5.28 -11.56 13.01
C TYR A 157 -4.69 -10.45 12.15
N ALA A 158 -3.36 -10.38 12.10
CA ALA A 158 -2.64 -9.50 11.20
C ALA A 158 -1.69 -10.35 10.39
N ASN A 159 -1.87 -10.33 9.07
CA ASN A 159 -1.09 -11.11 8.12
C ASN A 159 -0.36 -10.15 7.17
N LEU A 160 0.92 -10.41 6.94
CA LEU A 160 1.73 -9.74 5.94
C LEU A 160 2.20 -10.79 4.95
N GLU A 161 1.80 -10.66 3.70
CA GLU A 161 2.13 -11.58 2.62
C GLU A 161 3.03 -10.87 1.62
N LEU A 162 4.18 -11.49 1.33
CA LEU A 162 5.13 -11.02 0.32
C LEU A 162 5.25 -12.10 -0.75
N SER A 163 4.93 -11.74 -1.99
CA SER A 163 5.08 -12.62 -3.16
C SER A 163 6.07 -12.01 -4.15
N TRP A 164 7.03 -12.82 -4.62
CA TRP A 164 8.00 -12.40 -5.62
C TRP A 164 8.19 -13.50 -6.66
N ASP A 165 7.92 -13.20 -7.93
CA ASP A 165 8.17 -14.12 -9.03
C ASP A 165 9.60 -13.94 -9.58
N ILE A 166 10.47 -14.90 -9.27
CA ILE A 166 11.88 -14.90 -9.68
C ILE A 166 12.04 -15.13 -11.19
N LEU A 167 11.08 -15.81 -11.82
CA LEU A 167 11.16 -16.14 -13.25
C LEU A 167 10.87 -14.91 -14.11
N ASP A 168 9.89 -14.11 -13.70
CA ASP A 168 9.56 -12.86 -14.39
C ASP A 168 10.65 -11.82 -14.21
N PHE A 169 11.21 -11.70 -12.99
CA PHE A 169 12.40 -10.89 -12.73
C PHE A 169 13.61 -11.30 -13.61
N GLY A 170 13.84 -12.60 -13.77
CA GLY A 170 14.98 -13.10 -14.56
C GLY A 170 14.87 -12.78 -16.05
N LEU A 171 13.66 -12.90 -16.62
CA LEU A 171 13.41 -12.60 -18.03
C LEU A 171 13.45 -11.09 -18.29
N SER A 172 12.87 -10.29 -17.40
CA SER A 172 12.80 -8.84 -17.52
C SER A 172 14.17 -8.17 -17.31
N TYR A 173 14.97 -8.62 -16.33
CA TYR A 173 16.35 -8.16 -16.11
C TYR A 173 17.24 -8.33 -17.36
N TYR A 174 17.07 -9.45 -18.06
CA TYR A 174 17.84 -9.72 -19.27
C TYR A 174 17.43 -8.81 -20.43
N ARG A 175 16.13 -8.51 -20.56
CA ARG A 175 15.61 -7.56 -21.55
C ARG A 175 16.09 -6.13 -21.26
N ALA A 176 16.07 -5.70 -20.00
CA ALA A 176 16.58 -4.38 -19.59
C ALA A 176 18.09 -4.21 -19.87
N ARG A 177 18.86 -5.30 -19.94
CA ARG A 177 20.29 -5.28 -20.27
C ARG A 177 20.57 -5.23 -21.78
N GLN A 178 19.56 -5.43 -22.63
CA GLN A 178 19.71 -5.53 -24.09
C GLN A 178 19.42 -4.24 -24.86
N THR A 179 19.05 -3.17 -24.17
CA THR A 179 18.97 -1.81 -24.71
C THR A 179 20.17 -0.99 -24.27
#